data_AF-R0IKT9-F1
#
_entry.id   AF-R0IKT9-F1
#
_cell.length_a   1.000
_cell.length_b   1.000
_cell.length_c   1.000
_cell.angle_alpha   90.00
_cell.angle_beta   90.00
_cell.angle_gamma   90.00
#
_symmetry.space_group_name_H-M   'P 1'
#
loop_
_entity.id
_entity.type
_entity.pdbx_description
1 polymer ?
#
loop_
_entity_poly.entity_id
_entity_poly.type
_entity_poly.pdbx_seq_one_letter_code
_entity_poly.pdbx_strand_id
1 'polypeptide(L)'
;MDPDNFLKRCSGYSKKTNMRCSASIGRRAQKELHPTFLPTCAAHRDQQSLAGWCRFKHAHGDTCGRLFPWKPPYFELCDKHKGHPGTPCYFLKQLPLELRHEIYRYLLPTEPIGSSTAAVHDHSPEPMYPRHGRSCLPTYPPYPNPMRAARLPRSKFPMRLLDLLLVSRQLHDEVKHLLFSLITFKIDVRKDGTFMCGRRLLEPRRADGSSHHLADEADQAKKKFLKSFDWAAVKNYTVDILLENWTSPTPNHMGSTVSMVMNSRWDEEVEIYDIRDYISVVVSGILAKAKKLYKLQVRLCLADFVWEEEQILSNAKLLLSPFERLRNVRQPSLGGVFNGKPNNNSMYRVETVTARSPISIGHGCIQSSLPSYYELCSVPSLPTDNPVLFPGMPAFDAYSDDWRRQISSEGSANVTPEPLIRKMFTEFRNFYTELAGHVPDVTFKTGRHTFLHRARVAREQEDVIAFRAIRAELLRYWHTYLENEKRKKRTMQTRIVRFLESDTYPSHIWEEQDATQQDEPLPGSSSQSPVVLDSETIAREGIPMTGNSV
;
A
#
# COMPACT_ATOMS: atom_id res chain seq x y z
N MET A 1 34.23 -19.34 16.75
CA MET A 1 35.17 -18.42 17.44
C MET A 1 34.64 -16.99 17.36
N ASP A 2 34.57 -16.24 18.47
CA ASP A 2 34.13 -14.83 18.49
C ASP A 2 35.27 -13.92 18.98
N PRO A 3 36.30 -13.68 18.15
CA PRO A 3 37.51 -12.96 18.57
C PRO A 3 37.21 -11.49 18.93
N ASP A 4 36.16 -10.93 18.35
CA ASP A 4 35.75 -9.54 18.56
C ASP A 4 34.73 -9.41 19.70
N ASN A 5 34.42 -10.48 20.44
CA ASN A 5 33.48 -10.50 21.57
C ASN A 5 32.09 -9.91 21.24
N PHE A 6 31.58 -10.13 20.03
CA PHE A 6 30.23 -9.72 19.64
C PHE A 6 29.14 -10.31 20.54
N LEU A 7 29.29 -11.53 21.04
CA LEU A 7 28.30 -12.14 21.93
C LEU A 7 28.31 -11.56 23.35
N LYS A 8 29.37 -10.85 23.73
CA LYS A 8 29.54 -10.29 25.08
C LYS A 8 29.35 -8.77 25.14
N ARG A 9 29.57 -8.06 24.03
CA ARG A 9 29.54 -6.58 23.96
C ARG A 9 28.76 -6.10 22.75
N CYS A 10 28.08 -4.98 22.92
CA CYS A 10 27.30 -4.31 21.89
C CYS A 10 28.09 -4.17 20.58
N SER A 11 27.47 -4.52 19.45
CA SER A 11 28.07 -4.36 18.11
C SER A 11 27.93 -2.94 17.53
N GLY A 12 27.19 -2.04 18.19
CA GLY A 12 26.98 -0.66 17.75
C GLY A 12 28.17 0.25 18.02
N TYR A 13 28.23 1.37 17.30
CA TYR A 13 29.25 2.41 17.41
C TYR A 13 28.65 3.72 17.92
N SER A 14 29.41 4.40 18.77
CA SER A 14 29.06 5.74 19.25
C SER A 14 29.16 6.75 18.11
N LYS A 15 28.07 7.48 17.82
CA LYS A 15 28.05 8.51 16.77
C LYS A 15 29.04 9.65 17.01
N LYS A 16 29.41 9.92 18.27
CA LYS A 16 30.34 11.00 18.64
C LYS A 16 31.81 10.63 18.54
N THR A 17 32.16 9.40 18.92
CA THR A 17 33.56 8.97 19.04
C THR A 17 33.98 7.94 17.99
N ASN A 18 33.02 7.42 17.21
CA ASN A 18 33.19 6.30 16.27
C ASN A 18 33.83 5.05 16.89
N MET A 19 33.81 4.95 18.22
CA MET A 19 34.30 3.80 18.98
C MET A 19 33.16 2.81 19.22
N ARG A 20 33.48 1.52 19.22
CA ARG A 20 32.51 0.47 19.52
C ARG A 20 32.00 0.60 20.95
N CYS A 21 30.70 0.48 21.12
CA CYS A 21 30.03 0.59 22.41
C CYS A 21 30.56 -0.47 23.39
N SER A 22 30.90 -0.03 24.61
CA SER A 22 31.42 -0.88 25.68
C SER A 22 30.33 -1.62 26.47
N ALA A 23 29.05 -1.33 26.21
CA ALA A 23 27.93 -1.93 26.92
C ALA A 23 27.96 -3.47 26.79
N SER A 24 27.87 -4.14 27.93
CA SER A 24 27.76 -5.59 27.99
C SER A 24 26.38 -6.04 27.53
N ILE A 25 26.34 -7.13 26.78
CA ILE A 25 25.10 -7.76 26.34
C ILE A 25 24.72 -8.83 27.37
N GLY A 26 23.46 -8.81 27.80
CA GLY A 26 22.96 -9.69 28.85
C GLY A 26 23.07 -11.18 28.54
N ARG A 27 23.10 -12.02 29.60
CA ARG A 27 23.32 -13.48 29.54
C ARG A 27 22.36 -14.25 28.60
N ARG A 28 21.21 -13.68 28.22
CA ARG A 28 20.26 -14.32 27.29
C ARG A 28 20.78 -14.39 25.85
N ALA A 29 21.38 -13.33 25.32
CA ALA A 29 21.92 -13.34 23.96
C ALA A 29 23.19 -14.20 23.84
N GLN A 30 23.87 -14.47 24.97
CA GLN A 30 24.98 -15.42 25.04
C GLN A 30 24.55 -16.88 24.95
N LYS A 31 23.26 -17.19 25.21
CA LYS A 31 22.70 -18.55 25.08
C LYS A 31 22.31 -18.90 23.64
N GLU A 32 22.05 -17.92 22.80
CA GLU A 32 21.83 -18.16 21.37
C GLU A 32 23.17 -18.47 20.71
N LEU A 33 23.38 -19.74 20.36
CA LEU A 33 24.61 -20.20 19.69
C LEU A 33 24.76 -19.60 18.29
N HIS A 34 23.64 -19.24 17.64
CA HIS A 34 23.58 -18.65 16.31
C HIS A 34 22.52 -17.54 16.22
N PRO A 35 22.76 -16.36 16.79
CA PRO A 35 21.83 -15.23 16.66
C PRO A 35 21.71 -14.78 15.20
N THR A 36 20.54 -14.30 14.79
CA THR A 36 20.33 -13.78 13.42
C THR A 36 21.04 -12.43 13.20
N PHE A 37 21.13 -11.62 14.26
CA PHE A 37 21.80 -10.32 14.26
C PHE A 37 22.89 -10.29 15.32
N LEU A 38 23.94 -9.51 15.08
CA LEU A 38 24.88 -9.18 16.14
C LEU A 38 24.17 -8.38 17.23
N PRO A 39 24.40 -8.69 18.52
CA PRO A 39 23.62 -8.10 19.59
C PRO A 39 24.00 -6.64 19.83
N THR A 40 22.98 -5.80 20.01
CA THR A 40 23.10 -4.38 20.32
C THR A 40 22.44 -4.06 21.66
N CYS A 41 22.92 -3.03 22.35
CA CYS A 41 22.22 -2.48 23.51
C CYS A 41 21.00 -1.67 23.05
N ALA A 42 20.10 -1.34 23.99
CA ALA A 42 18.88 -0.59 23.68
C ALA A 42 19.15 0.73 22.93
N ALA A 43 20.23 1.44 23.28
CA ALA A 43 20.61 2.71 22.66
C ALA A 43 21.14 2.59 21.21
N HIS A 44 21.50 1.39 20.75
CA HIS A 44 22.03 1.14 19.41
C HIS A 44 21.20 0.12 18.64
N ARG A 45 19.91 0.00 18.98
CA ARG A 45 18.98 -0.91 18.30
C ARG A 45 18.82 -0.58 16.81
N ASP A 46 19.04 0.69 16.44
CA ASP A 46 19.06 1.19 15.07
C ASP A 46 20.30 0.74 14.25
N GLN A 47 21.33 0.20 14.91
CA GLN A 47 22.59 -0.22 14.27
C GLN A 47 22.77 -1.74 14.18
N GLN A 48 21.67 -2.50 14.18
CA GLN A 48 21.75 -3.95 14.04
C GLN A 48 22.37 -4.36 12.70
N SER A 49 23.27 -5.35 12.76
CA SER A 49 23.89 -5.97 11.58
C SER A 49 23.69 -7.47 11.64
N LEU A 50 23.65 -8.13 10.49
CA LEU A 50 23.49 -9.58 10.44
C LEU A 50 24.74 -10.26 11.01
N ALA A 51 24.54 -11.33 11.76
CA ALA A 51 25.63 -12.18 12.22
C ALA A 51 25.99 -13.18 11.11
N GLY A 52 27.27 -13.35 10.83
CA GLY A 52 27.75 -14.44 9.97
C GLY A 52 28.95 -15.16 10.57
N TRP A 53 29.10 -16.44 10.22
CA TRP A 53 30.19 -17.29 10.69
C TRP A 53 31.06 -17.74 9.53
N CYS A 54 32.37 -17.48 9.62
CA CYS A 54 33.26 -17.80 8.52
C CYS A 54 33.24 -19.31 8.19
N ARG A 55 32.75 -19.66 7.00
CA ARG A 55 32.60 -21.04 6.50
C ARG A 55 33.84 -21.58 5.79
N PHE A 56 34.95 -20.85 5.80
CA PHE A 56 36.20 -21.27 5.17
C PHE A 56 36.71 -22.56 5.82
N LYS A 57 37.00 -23.59 5.01
CA LYS A 57 37.60 -24.85 5.46
C LYS A 57 39.11 -24.85 5.18
N HIS A 58 39.90 -25.14 6.20
CA HIS A 58 41.34 -25.33 6.07
C HIS A 58 41.64 -26.68 5.41
N ALA A 59 42.87 -26.89 4.91
CA ALA A 59 43.28 -28.14 4.26
C ALA A 59 43.05 -29.39 5.13
N HIS A 60 43.09 -29.22 6.46
CA HIS A 60 42.85 -30.28 7.44
C HIS A 60 41.36 -30.54 7.74
N GLY A 61 40.43 -29.81 7.10
CA GLY A 61 38.98 -29.99 7.24
C GLY A 61 38.30 -29.05 8.25
N ASP A 62 39.08 -28.41 9.14
CA ASP A 62 38.56 -27.48 10.14
C ASP A 62 37.97 -26.21 9.53
N THR A 63 36.85 -25.74 10.09
CA THR A 63 36.24 -24.47 9.68
C THR A 63 36.77 -23.31 10.50
N CYS A 64 36.98 -22.15 9.87
CA CYS A 64 37.38 -20.93 10.57
C CYS A 64 36.39 -20.56 11.69
N GLY A 65 35.08 -20.62 11.40
CA GLY A 65 34.01 -20.41 12.37
C GLY A 65 34.02 -19.03 13.05
N ARG A 66 34.74 -18.04 12.49
CA ARG A 66 34.83 -16.68 13.05
C ARG A 66 33.49 -15.94 12.91
N LEU A 67 32.94 -15.45 14.01
CA LEU A 67 31.78 -14.54 14.02
C LEU A 67 32.19 -13.14 13.54
N PHE A 68 31.42 -12.55 12.65
CA PHE A 68 31.69 -11.21 12.10
C PHE A 68 30.40 -10.50 11.65
N PRO A 69 30.42 -9.16 11.47
CA PRO A 69 29.30 -8.41 10.89
C PRO A 69 29.17 -8.77 9.41
N TRP A 70 28.16 -9.58 9.11
CA TRP A 70 27.91 -10.07 7.77
C TRP A 70 27.08 -9.07 6.98
N LYS A 71 27.51 -8.84 5.75
CA LYS A 71 26.81 -8.01 4.77
C LYS A 71 26.45 -8.93 3.61
N PRO A 72 25.26 -9.52 3.56
CA PRO A 72 24.79 -10.18 2.35
C PRO A 72 24.91 -9.20 1.16
N PRO A 73 25.20 -9.67 -0.06
CA PRO A 73 25.28 -11.07 -0.51
C PRO A 73 26.70 -11.69 -0.49
N TYR A 74 27.62 -11.26 0.37
CA TYR A 74 28.95 -11.91 0.41
C TYR A 74 28.85 -13.33 0.98
N PHE A 75 29.69 -14.27 0.51
CA PHE A 75 29.93 -15.50 1.26
C PHE A 75 30.20 -15.18 2.73
N GLU A 76 29.76 -16.05 3.64
CA GLU A 76 30.14 -15.98 5.04
C GLU A 76 31.64 -16.29 5.18
N LEU A 77 32.50 -15.37 4.77
CA LEU A 77 33.95 -15.40 4.83
C LEU A 77 34.39 -14.11 5.53
N CYS A 78 35.10 -14.26 6.65
CA CYS A 78 35.69 -13.11 7.31
C CYS A 78 36.76 -12.48 6.40
N ASP A 79 37.15 -11.23 6.67
CA ASP A 79 38.06 -10.48 5.81
C ASP A 79 39.42 -11.18 5.57
N LYS A 80 39.87 -12.03 6.49
CA LYS A 80 41.08 -12.84 6.33
C LYS A 80 40.98 -13.94 5.26
N HIS A 81 39.76 -14.39 4.96
CA HIS A 81 39.50 -15.51 4.04
C HIS A 81 38.78 -15.07 2.76
N LYS A 82 38.46 -13.78 2.63
CA LYS A 82 37.95 -13.23 1.37
C LYS A 82 39.07 -13.28 0.32
N GLY A 83 38.82 -13.95 -0.80
CA GLY A 83 39.80 -14.06 -1.89
C GLY A 83 40.96 -15.03 -1.62
N HIS A 84 40.82 -15.97 -0.67
CA HIS A 84 41.86 -16.94 -0.36
C HIS A 84 42.25 -17.77 -1.62
N PRO A 85 43.55 -17.88 -1.97
CA PRO A 85 44.00 -18.55 -3.20
C PRO A 85 43.58 -20.01 -3.32
N GLY A 86 43.44 -20.72 -2.18
CA GLY A 86 43.05 -22.13 -2.10
C GLY A 86 41.55 -22.40 -2.27
N THR A 87 40.70 -21.37 -2.39
CA THR A 87 39.26 -21.52 -2.67
C THR A 87 38.84 -20.56 -3.78
N PRO A 88 39.41 -20.67 -4.99
CA PRO A 88 39.01 -19.81 -6.10
C PRO A 88 37.58 -20.16 -6.50
N CYS A 89 36.76 -19.15 -6.78
CA CYS A 89 35.44 -19.37 -7.36
C CYS A 89 35.63 -19.73 -8.84
N TYR A 90 35.82 -21.02 -9.14
CA TYR A 90 36.01 -21.49 -10.51
C TYR A 90 34.85 -21.11 -11.43
N PHE A 91 33.63 -21.05 -10.90
CA PHE A 91 32.47 -20.53 -11.62
C PHE A 91 32.70 -19.12 -12.15
N LEU A 92 33.16 -18.18 -11.31
CA LEU A 92 33.44 -16.80 -11.73
C LEU A 92 34.73 -16.65 -12.54
N LYS A 93 35.74 -17.50 -12.27
CA LYS A 93 37.08 -17.39 -12.87
C LYS A 93 37.18 -18.08 -14.24
N GLN A 94 36.54 -19.22 -14.41
CA GLN A 94 36.69 -20.06 -15.61
C GLN A 94 35.57 -19.87 -16.62
N LEU A 95 34.35 -19.51 -16.18
CA LEU A 95 33.22 -19.35 -17.09
C LEU A 95 33.10 -17.90 -17.56
N PRO A 96 33.11 -17.65 -18.89
CA PRO A 96 32.71 -16.37 -19.47
C PRO A 96 31.32 -15.95 -19.01
N LEU A 97 31.05 -14.63 -19.06
CA LEU A 97 29.77 -14.07 -18.63
C LEU A 97 28.58 -14.69 -19.38
N GLU A 98 28.76 -15.01 -20.66
CA GLU A 98 27.74 -15.57 -21.54
C GLU A 98 27.29 -16.95 -21.06
N LEU A 99 28.24 -17.83 -20.72
CA LEU A 99 27.93 -19.15 -20.16
C LEU A 99 27.29 -19.05 -18.78
N ARG A 100 27.73 -18.08 -17.96
CA ARG A 100 27.11 -17.84 -16.64
C ARG A 100 25.68 -17.33 -16.79
N HIS A 101 25.41 -16.43 -17.74
CA HIS A 101 24.06 -15.99 -18.08
C HIS A 101 23.19 -17.13 -18.56
N GLU A 102 23.72 -18.03 -19.38
CA GLU A 102 23.00 -19.21 -19.84
C GLU A 102 22.63 -20.11 -18.66
N ILE A 103 23.56 -20.35 -17.72
CA ILE A 103 23.28 -21.07 -16.48
C ILE A 103 22.17 -20.35 -15.69
N TYR A 104 22.28 -19.04 -15.49
CA TYR A 104 21.27 -18.28 -14.75
C TYR A 104 19.88 -18.37 -15.39
N ARG A 105 19.76 -18.44 -16.72
CA ARG A 105 18.45 -18.59 -17.40
C ARG A 105 17.70 -19.85 -16.94
N TYR A 106 18.40 -20.94 -16.67
CA TYR A 106 17.79 -22.16 -16.11
C TYR A 106 17.33 -21.99 -14.65
N LEU A 107 17.87 -21.00 -13.93
CA LEU A 107 17.57 -20.74 -12.51
C LEU A 107 16.54 -19.61 -12.32
N LEU A 108 16.31 -18.81 -13.36
CA LEU A 108 15.36 -17.71 -13.38
C LEU A 108 13.99 -18.20 -13.88
N PRO A 109 12.88 -17.52 -13.51
CA PRO A 109 11.55 -17.86 -13.99
C PRO A 109 11.47 -17.71 -15.50
N THR A 110 10.78 -18.61 -16.19
CA THR A 110 10.46 -18.45 -17.61
C THR A 110 9.15 -17.69 -17.81
N GLU A 111 8.30 -17.70 -16.79
CA GLU A 111 7.00 -17.04 -16.80
C GLU A 111 7.05 -15.63 -16.20
N PRO A 112 6.10 -14.74 -16.56
CA PRO A 112 5.96 -13.44 -15.94
C PRO A 112 5.76 -13.53 -14.42
N ILE A 113 6.40 -12.61 -13.69
CA ILE A 113 6.23 -12.49 -12.23
C ILE A 113 5.04 -11.56 -11.96
N GLY A 114 3.93 -12.13 -11.53
CA GLY A 114 2.70 -11.41 -11.17
C GLY A 114 2.21 -11.68 -9.75
N SER A 115 0.92 -11.49 -9.54
CA SER A 115 0.26 -11.68 -8.24
C SER A 115 -0.70 -12.89 -8.23
N SER A 116 -0.71 -13.73 -9.26
CA SER A 116 -1.52 -14.96 -9.30
C SER A 116 -0.73 -16.14 -8.75
N THR A 117 -0.75 -16.32 -7.42
CA THR A 117 0.05 -17.30 -6.67
C THR A 117 -0.77 -18.32 -5.89
N ALA A 118 -2.05 -18.04 -5.60
CA ALA A 118 -2.94 -18.98 -4.93
C ALA A 118 -3.39 -20.07 -5.92
N ALA A 119 -3.53 -21.31 -5.44
CA ALA A 119 -3.95 -22.44 -6.28
C ALA A 119 -5.35 -22.22 -6.90
N VAL A 120 -6.24 -21.49 -6.21
CA VAL A 120 -7.58 -21.14 -6.71
C VAL A 120 -7.55 -20.16 -7.89
N HIS A 121 -6.40 -19.53 -8.14
CA HIS A 121 -6.17 -18.59 -9.24
C HIS A 121 -5.35 -19.20 -10.39
N ASP A 122 -4.97 -20.47 -10.25
CA ASP A 122 -4.24 -21.22 -11.28
C ASP A 122 -5.25 -21.78 -12.30
N HIS A 123 -5.21 -21.26 -13.53
CA HIS A 123 -5.97 -21.78 -14.66
C HIS A 123 -5.13 -22.79 -15.44
N SER A 124 -4.43 -23.70 -14.78
CA SER A 124 -3.90 -24.85 -15.51
C SER A 124 -5.08 -25.70 -15.95
N PRO A 125 -5.25 -26.04 -17.23
CA PRO A 125 -6.19 -27.09 -17.60
C PRO A 125 -5.73 -28.35 -16.88
N GLU A 126 -6.44 -28.77 -15.83
CA GLU A 126 -6.18 -30.08 -15.25
C GLU A 126 -6.35 -31.11 -16.38
N PRO A 127 -5.36 -31.99 -16.61
CA PRO A 127 -5.60 -33.14 -17.46
C PRO A 127 -6.80 -33.88 -16.87
N MET A 128 -7.90 -33.94 -17.64
CA MET A 128 -9.07 -34.74 -17.35
C MET A 128 -8.61 -36.19 -17.16
N TYR A 129 -8.29 -36.59 -15.94
CA TYR A 129 -8.26 -37.99 -15.57
C TYR A 129 -9.70 -38.39 -15.26
N PRO A 130 -10.21 -39.48 -15.87
CA PRO A 130 -11.57 -39.94 -15.61
C PRO A 130 -11.66 -40.38 -14.16
N ARG A 131 -12.37 -39.59 -13.35
CA ARG A 131 -12.67 -39.90 -11.96
C ARG A 131 -13.74 -41.00 -11.95
N HIS A 132 -13.30 -42.24 -12.01
CA HIS A 132 -14.19 -43.38 -11.85
C HIS A 132 -14.85 -43.37 -10.47
N GLY A 133 -16.18 -43.29 -10.49
CA GLY A 133 -17.08 -44.03 -9.60
C GLY A 133 -17.02 -43.71 -8.11
N ARG A 134 -17.83 -42.75 -7.67
CA ARG A 134 -18.80 -42.96 -6.58
C ARG A 134 -19.82 -41.83 -6.59
N SER A 135 -21.07 -42.23 -6.86
CA SER A 135 -22.27 -41.40 -6.75
C SER A 135 -22.45 -40.95 -5.30
N CYS A 136 -22.38 -39.65 -5.07
CA CYS A 136 -22.93 -38.99 -3.89
C CYS A 136 -23.66 -37.73 -4.39
N LEU A 137 -24.90 -37.58 -3.91
CA LEU A 137 -25.88 -36.53 -4.19
C LEU A 137 -25.30 -35.09 -4.16
N PRO A 138 -25.94 -34.13 -4.88
CA PRO A 138 -25.45 -32.75 -4.97
C PRO A 138 -25.66 -32.03 -3.63
N THR A 139 -24.68 -32.13 -2.75
CA THR A 139 -24.57 -31.24 -1.60
C THR A 139 -23.89 -29.98 -2.10
N TYR A 140 -24.57 -28.84 -1.94
CA TYR A 140 -24.07 -27.49 -2.19
C TYR A 140 -22.57 -27.36 -1.86
N PRO A 141 -21.75 -26.71 -2.70
CA PRO A 141 -20.36 -26.49 -2.35
C PRO A 141 -20.32 -25.68 -1.06
N PRO A 142 -19.71 -26.19 0.03
CA PRO A 142 -19.54 -25.39 1.21
C PRO A 142 -18.63 -24.22 0.83
N TYR A 143 -19.06 -23.00 1.19
CA TYR A 143 -18.25 -21.79 1.13
C TYR A 143 -16.78 -22.12 1.40
N PRO A 144 -15.83 -21.73 0.54
CA PRO A 144 -14.43 -22.00 0.78
C PRO A 144 -14.02 -21.28 2.07
N ASN A 145 -13.89 -22.06 3.13
CA ASN A 145 -13.42 -21.58 4.43
C ASN A 145 -12.02 -20.98 4.21
N PRO A 146 -11.78 -19.68 4.49
CA PRO A 146 -10.52 -19.01 4.18
C PRO A 146 -9.29 -19.69 4.80
N MET A 147 -9.48 -20.49 5.87
CA MET A 147 -8.40 -21.23 6.50
C MET A 147 -7.88 -22.46 5.75
N ARG A 148 -8.59 -22.97 4.72
CA ARG A 148 -8.16 -24.19 3.98
C ARG A 148 -7.62 -23.93 2.57
N ALA A 149 -7.71 -22.71 2.06
CA ALA A 149 -7.17 -22.33 0.75
C ALA A 149 -5.65 -22.06 0.78
N ALA A 150 -5.02 -22.16 1.95
CA ALA A 150 -3.57 -22.07 2.16
C ALA A 150 -2.84 -23.33 1.64
N ARG A 151 -2.98 -23.65 0.35
CA ARG A 151 -1.98 -24.46 -0.33
C ARG A 151 -0.76 -23.58 -0.56
N LEU A 152 0.43 -24.11 -0.22
CA LEU A 152 1.71 -23.41 -0.34
C LEU A 152 1.81 -22.67 -1.68
N PRO A 153 2.23 -21.39 -1.70
CA PRO A 153 2.44 -20.67 -2.94
C PRO A 153 3.46 -21.45 -3.79
N ARG A 154 3.08 -21.81 -5.02
CA ARG A 154 4.00 -22.40 -5.98
C ARG A 154 5.10 -21.37 -6.27
N SER A 155 6.35 -21.73 -5.97
CA SER A 155 7.50 -20.89 -6.30
C SER A 155 7.57 -20.75 -7.83
N LYS A 156 7.54 -19.51 -8.34
CA LYS A 156 7.83 -19.21 -9.76
C LYS A 156 9.30 -19.46 -10.12
N PHE A 157 10.15 -19.59 -9.11
CA PHE A 157 11.56 -19.92 -9.30
C PHE A 157 11.74 -21.45 -9.25
N PRO A 158 12.41 -22.05 -10.26
CA PRO A 158 12.74 -23.48 -10.29
C PRO A 158 13.54 -23.96 -9.07
N MET A 159 14.32 -23.06 -8.48
CA MET A 159 15.08 -23.29 -7.25
C MET A 159 14.95 -22.09 -6.29
N ARG A 160 15.45 -22.23 -5.06
CA ARG A 160 15.48 -21.11 -4.10
C ARG A 160 16.48 -20.04 -4.57
N LEU A 161 15.99 -19.03 -5.29
CA LEU A 161 16.79 -17.92 -5.81
C LEU A 161 17.63 -17.24 -4.72
N LEU A 162 17.11 -17.14 -3.50
CA LEU A 162 17.83 -16.54 -2.37
C LEU A 162 19.16 -17.24 -2.11
N ASP A 163 19.23 -18.57 -2.23
CA ASP A 163 20.46 -19.31 -1.97
C ASP A 163 21.54 -18.94 -3.01
N LEU A 164 21.14 -18.75 -4.28
CA LEU A 164 22.03 -18.29 -5.36
C LEU A 164 22.47 -16.83 -5.16
N LEU A 165 21.55 -15.97 -4.74
CA LEU A 165 21.82 -14.55 -4.53
C LEU A 165 22.70 -14.28 -3.30
N LEU A 166 22.83 -15.22 -2.37
CA LEU A 166 23.65 -15.07 -1.16
C LEU A 166 25.08 -15.62 -1.32
N VAL A 167 25.42 -16.13 -2.51
CA VAL A 167 26.74 -16.72 -2.81
C VAL A 167 27.80 -15.63 -2.95
N SER A 168 27.61 -14.67 -3.85
CA SER A 168 28.57 -13.58 -4.05
C SER A 168 27.90 -12.31 -4.55
N ARG A 169 28.55 -11.16 -4.34
CA ARG A 169 28.08 -9.87 -4.87
C ARG A 169 28.09 -9.82 -6.40
N GLN A 170 29.11 -10.36 -7.03
CA GLN A 170 29.16 -10.41 -8.49
C GLN A 170 28.02 -11.26 -9.05
N LEU A 171 27.77 -12.45 -8.47
CA LEU A 171 26.65 -13.31 -8.86
C LEU A 171 25.32 -12.61 -8.62
N HIS A 172 25.15 -12.01 -7.45
CA HIS A 172 23.96 -11.23 -7.12
C HIS A 172 23.70 -10.15 -8.16
N ASP A 173 24.71 -9.33 -8.48
CA ASP A 173 24.55 -8.18 -9.37
C ASP A 173 24.28 -8.64 -10.83
N GLU A 174 24.94 -9.71 -11.29
CA GLU A 174 24.69 -10.30 -12.61
C GLU A 174 23.31 -10.95 -12.70
N VAL A 175 22.92 -11.78 -11.74
CA VAL A 175 21.60 -12.44 -11.69
C VAL A 175 20.51 -11.40 -11.57
N LYS A 176 20.68 -10.40 -10.70
CA LYS A 176 19.74 -9.27 -10.57
C LYS A 176 19.60 -8.56 -11.91
N HIS A 177 20.70 -8.12 -12.52
CA HIS A 177 20.65 -7.43 -13.80
C HIS A 177 19.96 -8.28 -14.88
N LEU A 178 20.29 -9.58 -14.95
CA LEU A 178 19.69 -10.50 -15.90
C LEU A 178 18.18 -10.66 -15.65
N LEU A 179 17.77 -10.92 -14.41
CA LEU A 179 16.37 -11.03 -13.98
C LEU A 179 15.55 -9.81 -14.42
N PHE A 180 16.00 -8.61 -14.07
CA PHE A 180 15.31 -7.37 -14.39
C PHE A 180 15.30 -7.04 -15.90
N SER A 181 16.24 -7.60 -16.66
CA SER A 181 16.35 -7.41 -18.10
C SER A 181 15.55 -8.42 -18.94
N LEU A 182 15.40 -9.65 -18.46
CA LEU A 182 14.74 -10.74 -19.19
C LEU A 182 13.28 -10.88 -18.77
N ILE A 183 13.01 -10.88 -17.46
CA ILE A 183 11.71 -11.29 -16.95
C ILE A 183 10.70 -10.17 -17.08
N THR A 184 9.48 -10.54 -17.49
CA THR A 184 8.34 -9.63 -17.51
C THR A 184 7.71 -9.55 -16.12
N PHE A 185 7.55 -8.33 -15.62
CA PHE A 185 6.81 -8.07 -14.39
C PHE A 185 5.37 -7.70 -14.72
N LYS A 186 4.43 -8.39 -14.07
CA LYS A 186 3.01 -8.20 -14.29
C LYS A 186 2.41 -7.30 -13.21
N ILE A 187 1.70 -6.27 -13.64
CA ILE A 187 0.92 -5.34 -12.83
C ILE A 187 -0.56 -5.64 -13.09
N ASP A 188 -1.31 -5.96 -12.05
CA ASP A 188 -2.76 -6.15 -12.12
C ASP A 188 -3.45 -4.91 -11.56
N VAL A 189 -4.29 -4.24 -12.35
CA VAL A 189 -5.11 -3.08 -11.97
C VAL A 189 -6.57 -3.50 -11.94
N ARG A 190 -7.22 -3.29 -10.81
CA ARG A 190 -8.57 -3.80 -10.51
C ARG A 190 -9.27 -2.85 -9.54
N LYS A 191 -10.56 -3.08 -9.30
CA LYS A 191 -11.35 -2.32 -8.34
C LYS A 191 -10.78 -2.35 -6.92
N ASP A 192 -10.18 -3.47 -6.52
CA ASP A 192 -9.61 -3.69 -5.19
C ASP A 192 -8.16 -3.18 -5.05
N GLY A 193 -7.65 -2.56 -6.12
CA GLY A 193 -6.40 -1.82 -6.13
C GLY A 193 -5.45 -2.23 -7.25
N THR A 194 -4.17 -1.98 -7.01
CA THR A 194 -3.08 -2.34 -7.93
C THR A 194 -2.15 -3.34 -7.28
N PHE A 195 -1.80 -4.42 -7.98
CA PHE A 195 -1.01 -5.51 -7.45
C PHE A 195 0.20 -5.80 -8.34
N MET A 196 1.33 -6.15 -7.71
CA MET A 196 2.53 -6.60 -8.40
C MET A 196 3.36 -7.46 -7.45
N CYS A 197 3.96 -8.55 -7.96
CA CYS A 197 4.80 -9.46 -7.17
C CYS A 197 4.10 -9.99 -5.89
N GLY A 198 2.78 -10.21 -5.95
CA GLY A 198 1.99 -10.64 -4.80
C GLY A 198 1.84 -9.58 -3.71
N ARG A 199 1.99 -8.29 -4.03
CA ARG A 199 1.80 -7.19 -3.08
C ARG A 199 0.77 -6.19 -3.61
N ARG A 200 -0.09 -5.70 -2.72
CA ARG A 200 -1.00 -4.59 -3.01
C ARG A 200 -0.24 -3.26 -2.91
N LEU A 201 -0.09 -2.57 -4.03
CA LEU A 201 0.63 -1.29 -4.16
C LEU A 201 -0.29 -0.09 -3.95
N LEU A 202 -1.51 -0.16 -4.49
CA LEU A 202 -2.55 0.86 -4.32
C LEU A 202 -3.79 0.20 -3.76
N GLU A 203 -4.54 0.95 -2.95
CA GLU A 203 -5.77 0.49 -2.34
C GLU A 203 -6.89 1.49 -2.59
N PRO A 204 -8.14 1.02 -2.66
CA PRO A 204 -9.30 1.89 -2.68
C PRO A 204 -9.33 2.75 -1.43
N ARG A 205 -9.70 4.01 -1.62
CA ARG A 205 -10.04 4.91 -0.52
C ARG A 205 -11.54 5.15 -0.58
N ARG A 206 -12.13 5.32 0.60
CA ARG A 206 -13.53 5.74 0.74
C ARG A 206 -13.72 7.14 0.16
N ALA A 207 -14.99 7.55 -0.02
CA ALA A 207 -15.35 8.87 -0.53
C ALA A 207 -14.83 10.04 0.33
N ASP A 208 -14.56 9.78 1.61
CA ASP A 208 -13.93 10.69 2.57
C ASP A 208 -12.38 10.64 2.55
N GLY A 209 -11.78 9.86 1.65
CA GLY A 209 -10.33 9.69 1.52
C GLY A 209 -9.70 8.74 2.54
N SER A 210 -10.47 8.15 3.45
CA SER A 210 -9.99 7.17 4.44
C SER A 210 -9.75 5.78 3.83
N SER A 211 -8.84 5.00 4.42
CA SER A 211 -8.59 3.62 3.97
C SER A 211 -9.72 2.69 4.41
N HIS A 212 -10.04 1.68 3.58
CA HIS A 212 -10.96 0.61 3.98
C HIS A 212 -10.36 -0.34 5.03
N HIS A 213 -9.05 -0.26 5.31
CA HIS A 213 -8.36 -1.15 6.23
C HIS A 213 -7.66 -0.39 7.35
N LEU A 214 -7.74 -0.93 8.57
CA LEU A 214 -6.93 -0.53 9.72
C LEU A 214 -5.71 -1.46 9.77
N ALA A 215 -4.56 -1.10 9.18
CA ALA A 215 -3.34 -1.90 9.36
C ALA A 215 -2.04 -1.12 9.07
N ASP A 216 -1.35 -0.68 10.13
CA ASP A 216 -0.04 -0.03 10.04
C ASP A 216 1.07 -0.94 9.50
N GLU A 217 0.97 -2.27 9.68
CA GLU A 217 2.04 -3.21 9.31
C GLU A 217 2.07 -3.56 7.81
N ALA A 218 0.91 -3.79 7.18
CA ALA A 218 0.81 -3.98 5.73
C ALA A 218 1.33 -2.76 4.98
N ASP A 219 1.06 -1.57 5.51
CA ASP A 219 1.57 -0.30 4.99
C ASP A 219 3.09 -0.16 5.14
N GLN A 220 3.69 -0.64 6.23
CA GLN A 220 5.15 -0.68 6.36
C GLN A 220 5.80 -1.61 5.34
N ALA A 221 5.23 -2.81 5.15
CA ALA A 221 5.73 -3.78 4.16
C ALA A 221 5.62 -3.25 2.73
N LYS A 222 4.51 -2.59 2.39
CA LYS A 222 4.29 -1.87 1.14
C LYS A 222 5.31 -0.74 0.96
N LYS A 223 5.46 0.15 1.94
CA LYS A 223 6.43 1.26 1.90
C LYS A 223 7.86 0.75 1.71
N LYS A 224 8.22 -0.32 2.43
CA LYS A 224 9.53 -0.98 2.28
C LYS A 224 9.73 -1.49 0.86
N PHE A 225 8.75 -2.20 0.29
CA PHE A 225 8.82 -2.70 -1.08
C PHE A 225 8.96 -1.57 -2.10
N LEU A 226 8.12 -0.53 -2.01
CA LEU A 226 8.16 0.63 -2.91
C LEU A 226 9.52 1.34 -2.88
N LYS A 227 10.20 1.35 -1.73
CA LYS A 227 11.53 1.96 -1.55
C LYS A 227 12.67 1.04 -2.01
N SER A 228 12.55 -0.28 -1.82
CA SER A 228 13.65 -1.22 -2.07
C SER A 228 13.64 -1.82 -3.47
N PHE A 229 12.48 -1.86 -4.14
CA PHE A 229 12.36 -2.46 -5.47
C PHE A 229 13.07 -1.58 -6.52
N ASP A 230 13.85 -2.21 -7.38
CA ASP A 230 14.69 -1.52 -8.36
C ASP A 230 13.90 -1.21 -9.64
N TRP A 231 12.97 -0.26 -9.53
CA TRP A 231 12.08 0.16 -10.63
C TRP A 231 12.85 0.54 -11.89
N ALA A 232 14.02 1.17 -11.73
CA ALA A 232 14.85 1.66 -12.83
C ALA A 232 15.48 0.53 -13.64
N ALA A 233 15.74 -0.63 -13.02
CA ALA A 233 16.35 -1.79 -13.67
C ALA A 233 15.37 -2.60 -14.54
N VAL A 234 14.07 -2.57 -14.21
CA VAL A 234 13.05 -3.36 -14.94
C VAL A 234 12.93 -2.88 -16.38
N LYS A 235 13.02 -3.82 -17.34
CA LYS A 235 12.86 -3.51 -18.76
C LYS A 235 11.52 -3.94 -19.35
N ASN A 236 10.85 -4.93 -18.76
CA ASN A 236 9.69 -5.58 -19.37
C ASN A 236 8.50 -5.58 -18.40
N TYR A 237 7.37 -5.02 -18.82
CA TYR A 237 6.13 -5.00 -18.06
C TYR A 237 4.95 -5.51 -18.88
N THR A 238 4.02 -6.16 -18.18
CA THR A 238 2.64 -6.39 -18.64
C THR A 238 1.70 -5.72 -17.65
N VAL A 239 0.75 -4.93 -18.14
CA VAL A 239 -0.30 -4.30 -17.33
C VAL A 239 -1.63 -4.92 -17.73
N ASP A 240 -2.23 -5.64 -16.80
CA ASP A 240 -3.55 -6.23 -16.95
C ASP A 240 -4.57 -5.40 -16.18
N ILE A 241 -5.59 -4.93 -16.89
CA ILE A 241 -6.64 -4.08 -16.33
C ILE A 241 -7.93 -4.88 -16.36
N LEU A 242 -8.52 -5.13 -15.19
CA LEU A 242 -9.86 -5.70 -15.08
C LEU A 242 -10.84 -4.59 -14.68
N LEU A 243 -11.78 -4.30 -15.57
CA LEU A 243 -12.90 -3.40 -15.31
C LEU A 243 -14.12 -4.25 -14.95
N GLU A 244 -14.79 -3.95 -13.84
CA GLU A 244 -15.92 -4.76 -13.36
C GLU A 244 -17.20 -3.94 -13.25
N ASN A 245 -18.24 -4.37 -13.96
CA ASN A 245 -19.58 -3.82 -13.78
C ASN A 245 -20.30 -4.57 -12.65
N TRP A 246 -20.56 -3.89 -11.54
CA TRP A 246 -21.33 -4.48 -10.46
C TRP A 246 -22.82 -4.39 -10.75
N THR A 247 -23.37 -5.46 -11.31
CA THR A 247 -24.77 -5.80 -11.08
C THR A 247 -24.79 -6.68 -9.85
N SER A 248 -25.24 -6.18 -8.70
CA SER A 248 -25.31 -7.01 -7.48
C SER A 248 -26.35 -8.13 -7.70
N PRO A 249 -25.99 -9.42 -7.69
CA PRO A 249 -26.95 -10.50 -7.71
C PRO A 249 -26.67 -11.36 -6.47
N THR A 250 -26.87 -10.80 -5.27
CA THR A 250 -26.82 -11.61 -4.05
C THR A 250 -28.15 -11.51 -3.31
N PRO A 251 -29.09 -12.44 -3.56
CA PRO A 251 -30.37 -12.52 -2.85
C PRO A 251 -30.26 -13.28 -1.51
N ASN A 252 -29.11 -13.25 -0.81
CA ASN A 252 -28.88 -14.15 0.34
C ASN A 252 -28.54 -13.47 1.68
N HIS A 253 -28.67 -12.15 1.82
CA HIS A 253 -28.74 -11.54 3.16
C HIS A 253 -30.19 -11.29 3.54
N MET A 254 -30.82 -12.31 4.12
CA MET A 254 -32.04 -12.15 4.91
C MET A 254 -31.76 -11.13 6.02
N GLY A 255 -32.52 -10.04 6.01
CA GLY A 255 -32.58 -9.10 7.13
C GLY A 255 -32.60 -7.63 6.72
N SER A 256 -33.65 -7.19 6.01
CA SER A 256 -34.37 -5.93 6.32
C SER A 256 -35.31 -5.58 5.15
N THR A 257 -36.57 -5.96 5.32
CA THR A 257 -37.71 -5.65 4.45
C THR A 257 -38.10 -4.19 4.57
N VAL A 258 -37.33 -3.25 3.99
CA VAL A 258 -37.82 -1.88 3.62
C VAL A 258 -37.13 -1.31 2.37
N SER A 259 -36.06 -1.91 1.80
CA SER A 259 -35.36 -1.36 0.62
C SER A 259 -35.53 -2.23 -0.64
N MET A 260 -36.78 -2.44 -1.05
CA MET A 260 -37.08 -2.87 -2.42
C MET A 260 -37.55 -1.64 -3.19
N VAL A 261 -37.08 -1.49 -4.42
CA VAL A 261 -37.23 -0.32 -5.33
C VAL A 261 -36.16 0.77 -5.18
N MET A 262 -34.88 0.42 -5.33
CA MET A 262 -33.97 1.06 -6.30
C MET A 262 -32.79 0.12 -6.54
N ASN A 263 -32.71 -0.44 -7.74
CA ASN A 263 -31.52 -1.14 -8.22
C ASN A 263 -30.33 -0.18 -8.13
N SER A 264 -29.54 -0.26 -7.07
CA SER A 264 -28.22 0.38 -6.99
C SER A 264 -27.27 -0.41 -7.91
N ARG A 265 -27.45 -0.22 -9.23
CA ARG A 265 -26.41 -0.54 -10.19
C ARG A 265 -25.26 0.42 -9.87
N TRP A 266 -24.08 -0.16 -9.66
CA TRP A 266 -22.87 0.64 -9.56
C TRP A 266 -22.72 1.49 -10.81
N ASP A 267 -22.21 2.71 -10.64
CA ASP A 267 -22.13 3.66 -11.74
C ASP A 267 -20.91 3.31 -12.60
N GLU A 268 -21.15 2.86 -13.83
CA GLU A 268 -20.12 2.44 -14.78
C GLU A 268 -19.09 3.55 -15.06
N GLU A 269 -19.54 4.81 -15.10
CA GLU A 269 -18.67 5.97 -15.31
C GLU A 269 -17.72 6.13 -14.12
N VAL A 270 -18.23 5.99 -12.90
CA VAL A 270 -17.41 6.06 -11.68
C VAL A 270 -16.32 4.98 -11.68
N GLU A 271 -16.68 3.74 -12.02
CA GLU A 271 -15.73 2.62 -12.12
C GLU A 271 -14.60 2.93 -13.11
N ILE A 272 -14.94 3.40 -14.32
CA ILE A 272 -13.97 3.76 -15.35
C ILE A 272 -12.95 4.76 -14.78
N TYR A 273 -13.42 5.81 -14.14
CA TYR A 273 -12.56 6.87 -13.63
C TYR A 273 -11.74 6.46 -12.38
N ASP A 274 -12.27 5.57 -11.53
CA ASP A 274 -11.53 5.04 -10.38
C ASP A 274 -10.39 4.11 -10.84
N ILE A 275 -10.65 3.20 -11.78
CA ILE A 275 -9.62 2.36 -12.39
C ILE A 275 -8.58 3.23 -13.13
N ARG A 276 -9.02 4.26 -13.85
CA ARG A 276 -8.13 5.18 -14.56
C ARG A 276 -7.21 5.97 -13.63
N ASP A 277 -7.64 6.29 -12.41
CA ASP A 277 -6.80 6.88 -11.37
C ASP A 277 -5.67 5.91 -10.98
N TYR A 278 -5.95 4.61 -10.81
CA TYR A 278 -4.90 3.61 -10.56
C TYR A 278 -3.94 3.48 -11.74
N ILE A 279 -4.45 3.44 -12.97
CA ILE A 279 -3.62 3.41 -14.18
C ILE A 279 -2.68 4.62 -14.21
N SER A 280 -3.19 5.82 -13.92
CA SER A 280 -2.38 7.03 -13.86
C SER A 280 -1.21 6.91 -12.87
N VAL A 281 -1.46 6.31 -11.70
CA VAL A 281 -0.41 6.10 -10.69
C VAL A 281 0.56 5.00 -11.12
N VAL A 282 0.10 3.94 -11.81
CA VAL A 282 0.99 2.93 -12.40
C VAL A 282 1.91 3.57 -13.45
N VAL A 283 1.37 4.39 -14.34
CA VAL A 283 2.12 5.07 -15.39
C VAL A 283 3.20 5.97 -14.79
N SER A 284 2.84 6.93 -13.95
CA SER A 284 3.79 7.91 -13.42
C SER A 284 4.65 7.36 -12.26
N GLY A 285 4.10 6.44 -11.46
CA GLY A 285 4.70 5.94 -10.23
C GLY A 285 5.50 4.64 -10.36
N ILE A 286 5.30 3.87 -11.43
CA ILE A 286 5.99 2.59 -11.68
C ILE A 286 6.67 2.61 -13.05
N LEU A 287 5.90 2.74 -14.14
CA LEU A 287 6.43 2.58 -15.50
C LEU A 287 7.44 3.68 -15.86
N ALA A 288 7.13 4.94 -15.55
CA ALA A 288 8.01 6.08 -15.82
C ALA A 288 9.36 6.01 -15.07
N LYS A 289 9.44 5.25 -13.97
CA LYS A 289 10.68 5.07 -13.20
C LYS A 289 11.67 4.12 -13.89
N ALA A 290 11.22 3.31 -14.85
CA ALA A 290 12.11 2.42 -15.61
C ALA A 290 13.10 3.26 -16.43
N LYS A 291 14.40 2.99 -16.30
CA LYS A 291 15.41 3.74 -17.07
C LYS A 291 15.32 3.44 -18.57
N LYS A 292 14.97 2.20 -18.92
CA LYS A 292 14.83 1.71 -20.29
C LYS A 292 13.64 0.75 -20.38
N LEU A 293 12.45 1.30 -20.62
CA LEU A 293 11.27 0.48 -20.82
C LEU A 293 11.31 -0.17 -22.21
N TYR A 294 11.71 -1.43 -22.25
CA TYR A 294 11.88 -2.19 -23.47
C TYR A 294 10.56 -2.73 -23.97
N LYS A 295 9.92 -3.64 -23.24
CA LYS A 295 8.64 -4.24 -23.61
C LYS A 295 7.54 -3.76 -22.67
N LEU A 296 6.48 -3.19 -23.22
CA LEU A 296 5.26 -2.86 -22.48
C LEU A 296 4.07 -3.50 -23.20
N GLN A 297 3.35 -4.36 -22.50
CA GLN A 297 2.09 -4.92 -22.99
C GLN A 297 0.94 -4.46 -22.09
N VAL A 298 -0.12 -3.93 -22.67
CA VAL A 298 -1.32 -3.52 -21.93
C VAL A 298 -2.52 -4.31 -22.42
N ARG A 299 -3.31 -4.85 -21.49
CA ARG A 299 -4.51 -5.64 -21.78
C ARG A 299 -5.67 -5.17 -20.92
N LEU A 300 -6.86 -5.14 -21.49
CA LEU A 300 -8.09 -4.75 -20.81
C LEU A 300 -9.08 -5.91 -20.84
N CYS A 301 -9.68 -6.25 -19.71
CA CYS A 301 -10.79 -7.17 -19.64
C CYS A 301 -12.00 -6.47 -19.05
N LEU A 302 -13.15 -6.61 -19.69
CA LEU A 302 -14.44 -6.11 -19.26
C LEU A 302 -15.23 -7.29 -18.67
N ALA A 303 -15.57 -7.17 -17.38
CA ALA A 303 -16.43 -8.12 -16.69
C ALA A 303 -17.83 -7.52 -16.57
N ASP A 304 -18.83 -8.22 -17.13
CA ASP A 304 -20.25 -7.89 -17.01
C ASP A 304 -20.68 -6.54 -17.65
N PHE A 305 -19.97 -6.07 -18.68
CA PHE A 305 -20.37 -4.90 -19.49
C PHE A 305 -21.14 -5.31 -20.75
N VAL A 306 -22.19 -4.56 -21.07
CA VAL A 306 -23.02 -4.77 -22.28
C VAL A 306 -22.90 -3.52 -23.16
N TRP A 307 -21.69 -3.31 -23.69
CA TRP A 307 -21.36 -2.19 -24.56
C TRP A 307 -21.24 -2.65 -26.01
N GLU A 308 -21.63 -1.77 -26.94
CA GLU A 308 -21.37 -1.97 -28.37
C GLU A 308 -19.89 -1.73 -28.69
N GLU A 309 -19.42 -2.25 -29.83
CA GLU A 309 -18.01 -2.17 -30.23
C GLU A 309 -17.45 -0.74 -30.22
N GLU A 310 -18.23 0.23 -30.74
CA GLU A 310 -17.84 1.64 -30.77
C GLU A 310 -17.69 2.21 -29.34
N GLN A 311 -18.62 1.86 -28.46
CA GLN A 311 -18.58 2.26 -27.05
C GLN A 311 -17.40 1.61 -26.32
N ILE A 312 -17.11 0.33 -26.59
CA ILE A 312 -15.93 -0.37 -26.05
C ILE A 312 -14.65 0.33 -26.50
N LEU A 313 -14.53 0.68 -27.77
CA LEU A 313 -13.35 1.37 -28.29
C LEU A 313 -13.20 2.76 -27.66
N SER A 314 -14.28 3.52 -27.55
CA SER A 314 -14.28 4.84 -26.91
C SER A 314 -13.86 4.78 -25.43
N ASN A 315 -14.46 3.87 -24.66
CA ASN A 315 -14.13 3.68 -23.25
C ASN A 315 -12.73 3.11 -23.05
N ALA A 316 -12.25 2.22 -23.94
CA ALA A 316 -10.88 1.73 -23.92
C ALA A 316 -9.88 2.86 -24.15
N LYS A 317 -10.12 3.74 -25.13
CA LYS A 317 -9.30 4.95 -25.35
C LYS A 317 -9.26 5.83 -24.11
N LEU A 318 -10.42 6.08 -23.48
CA LEU A 318 -10.50 6.85 -22.24
C LEU A 318 -9.64 6.22 -21.12
N LEU A 319 -9.79 4.92 -20.87
CA LEU A 319 -9.04 4.18 -19.85
C LEU A 319 -7.54 4.12 -20.12
N LEU A 320 -7.13 3.99 -21.38
CA LEU A 320 -5.74 3.82 -21.80
C LEU A 320 -5.01 5.14 -22.03
N SER A 321 -5.72 6.27 -22.12
CA SER A 321 -5.13 7.60 -22.30
C SER A 321 -4.03 7.97 -21.29
N PRO A 322 -4.03 7.53 -20.01
CA PRO A 322 -2.90 7.83 -19.13
C PRO A 322 -1.56 7.27 -19.63
N PHE A 323 -1.55 6.15 -20.36
CA PHE A 323 -0.32 5.58 -20.91
C PHE A 323 0.29 6.46 -22.01
N GLU A 324 -0.52 7.25 -22.70
CA GLU A 324 -0.12 8.15 -23.79
C GLU A 324 0.84 9.26 -23.33
N ARG A 325 1.00 9.42 -22.02
CA ARG A 325 1.99 10.30 -21.38
C ARG A 325 3.39 9.70 -21.33
N LEU A 326 3.54 8.39 -21.49
CA LEU A 326 4.84 7.73 -21.50
C LEU A 326 5.64 8.13 -22.73
N ARG A 327 6.96 8.16 -22.61
CA ARG A 327 7.91 8.40 -23.70
C ARG A 327 9.04 7.37 -23.64
N ASN A 328 9.76 7.23 -24.75
CA ASN A 328 10.92 6.33 -24.86
C ASN A 328 10.60 4.83 -24.67
N VAL A 329 9.37 4.39 -24.98
CA VAL A 329 8.99 2.96 -24.89
C VAL A 329 9.39 2.23 -26.19
N ARG A 330 10.26 1.21 -26.11
CA ARG A 330 10.85 0.61 -27.33
C ARG A 330 9.94 -0.37 -28.06
N GLN A 331 9.20 -1.20 -27.34
CA GLN A 331 8.29 -2.21 -27.87
C GLN A 331 6.95 -2.17 -27.11
N PRO A 332 6.14 -1.12 -27.29
CA PRO A 332 4.81 -1.09 -26.74
C PRO A 332 3.83 -1.90 -27.58
N SER A 333 2.87 -2.53 -26.90
CA SER A 333 1.80 -3.32 -27.51
C SER A 333 0.50 -3.22 -26.71
N LEU A 334 -0.61 -3.03 -27.42
CA LEU A 334 -1.94 -3.28 -26.88
C LEU A 334 -2.30 -4.73 -27.22
N GLY A 335 -2.47 -5.56 -26.20
CA GLY A 335 -2.76 -6.98 -26.37
C GLY A 335 -4.21 -7.28 -26.72
N GLY A 336 -5.11 -6.29 -26.65
CA GLY A 336 -6.53 -6.42 -26.94
C GLY A 336 -7.41 -6.06 -25.75
N VAL A 337 -8.72 -5.99 -26.04
CA VAL A 337 -9.81 -5.88 -25.08
C VAL A 337 -10.58 -7.20 -25.09
N PHE A 338 -10.81 -7.78 -23.92
CA PHE A 338 -11.44 -9.08 -23.73
C PHE A 338 -12.72 -8.93 -22.91
N ASN A 339 -13.70 -9.81 -23.13
CA ASN A 339 -14.86 -9.95 -22.26
C ASN A 339 -14.70 -11.21 -21.41
N GLY A 340 -14.88 -11.10 -20.10
CA GLY A 340 -14.83 -12.28 -19.25
C GLY A 340 -14.79 -11.96 -17.78
N LYS A 341 -15.17 -12.95 -16.97
CA LYS A 341 -15.13 -12.87 -15.53
C LYS A 341 -14.23 -13.98 -14.99
N PRO A 342 -13.27 -13.68 -14.10
CA PRO A 342 -12.51 -14.72 -13.42
C PRO A 342 -13.45 -15.63 -12.62
N ASN A 343 -13.20 -16.95 -12.65
CA ASN A 343 -13.98 -17.95 -11.91
C ASN A 343 -14.06 -17.63 -10.41
N ASN A 344 -12.98 -17.08 -9.85
CA ASN A 344 -12.92 -16.59 -8.48
C ASN A 344 -12.25 -15.22 -8.51
N ASN A 345 -13.05 -14.15 -8.47
CA ASN A 345 -12.55 -12.78 -8.56
C ASN A 345 -12.24 -12.14 -7.20
N SER A 346 -12.06 -12.96 -6.16
CA SER A 346 -11.67 -12.48 -4.84
C SER A 346 -10.16 -12.41 -4.69
N MET A 347 -9.66 -11.34 -4.08
CA MET A 347 -8.27 -11.27 -3.64
C MET A 347 -8.10 -12.08 -2.35
N TYR A 348 -7.10 -12.97 -2.33
CA TYR A 348 -6.78 -13.81 -1.17
C TYR A 348 -5.50 -13.32 -0.52
N ARG A 349 -5.50 -13.23 0.81
CA ARG A 349 -4.24 -13.12 1.57
C ARG A 349 -3.58 -14.49 1.59
N VAL A 350 -2.30 -14.53 1.21
CA VAL A 350 -1.48 -15.74 1.19
C VAL A 350 -0.47 -15.62 2.32
N GLU A 351 -0.59 -16.50 3.30
CA GLU A 351 0.40 -16.64 4.35
C GLU A 351 1.62 -17.39 3.80
N THR A 352 2.79 -16.76 3.90
CA THR A 352 4.05 -17.47 3.66
C THR A 352 4.51 -18.07 4.97
N VAL A 353 4.21 -19.35 5.17
CA VAL A 353 4.87 -20.13 6.23
C VAL A 353 6.34 -20.22 5.85
N THR A 354 7.17 -19.37 6.46
CA THR A 354 8.62 -19.55 6.37
C THR A 354 8.93 -20.87 7.07
N ALA A 355 9.38 -21.87 6.29
CA ALA A 355 9.68 -23.20 6.78
C ALA A 355 10.84 -23.17 7.80
N ARG A 356 10.50 -22.92 9.05
CA ARG A 356 11.18 -23.40 10.25
C ARG A 356 10.10 -23.71 11.28
N SER A 357 9.40 -24.82 11.10
CA SER A 357 8.76 -25.47 12.25
C SER A 357 9.88 -25.84 13.23
N PRO A 358 9.91 -25.31 14.47
CA PRO A 358 10.66 -25.99 15.51
C PRO A 358 9.88 -27.25 15.84
N ILE A 359 10.48 -28.40 15.61
CA ILE A 359 10.10 -29.60 16.34
C ILE A 359 10.31 -29.27 17.82
N SER A 360 9.25 -29.19 18.62
CA SER A 360 9.31 -29.62 20.02
C SER A 360 7.92 -29.75 20.63
N ILE A 361 7.66 -30.97 21.07
CA ILE A 361 6.77 -31.33 22.17
C ILE A 361 7.23 -30.58 23.43
N GLY A 362 6.30 -29.98 24.15
CA GLY A 362 6.41 -29.77 25.59
C GLY A 362 7.03 -28.44 26.06
N HIS A 363 6.25 -27.77 26.90
CA HIS A 363 6.57 -26.66 27.79
C HIS A 363 6.60 -25.22 27.24
N GLY A 364 5.78 -24.41 27.91
CA GLY A 364 5.42 -23.06 27.52
C GLY A 364 6.60 -22.11 27.46
N CYS A 365 6.66 -21.36 26.37
CA CYS A 365 7.55 -20.22 26.21
C CYS A 365 6.73 -19.01 25.75
N ILE A 366 6.94 -17.94 26.50
CA ILE A 366 6.42 -16.59 26.32
C ILE A 366 6.85 -16.05 24.95
N GLN A 367 5.90 -15.42 24.27
CA GLN A 367 5.98 -14.71 23.00
C GLN A 367 7.30 -13.92 22.83
N SER A 368 8.28 -14.50 22.13
CA SER A 368 9.36 -13.72 21.50
C SER A 368 8.91 -13.36 20.08
N SER A 369 8.80 -12.06 19.81
CA SER A 369 8.47 -11.42 18.52
C SER A 369 8.58 -12.34 17.29
N LEU A 370 7.42 -12.69 16.76
CA LEU A 370 7.21 -13.53 15.56
C LEU A 370 8.06 -13.07 14.36
N PRO A 371 8.45 -13.99 13.45
CA PRO A 371 9.02 -13.63 12.16
C PRO A 371 8.04 -12.70 11.44
N SER A 372 8.54 -11.60 10.84
CA SER A 372 7.70 -10.64 10.12
C SER A 372 6.85 -11.35 9.06
N TYR A 373 5.56 -11.54 9.32
CA TYR A 373 4.60 -12.01 8.33
C TYR A 373 4.57 -10.97 7.20
N TYR A 374 5.15 -11.30 6.05
CA TYR A 374 4.87 -10.52 4.85
C TYR A 374 3.56 -11.07 4.29
N GLU A 375 2.45 -10.39 4.58
CA GLU A 375 1.18 -10.69 3.92
C GLU A 375 1.36 -10.51 2.40
N LEU A 376 1.32 -11.62 1.66
CA LEU A 376 1.22 -11.59 0.22
C LEU A 376 -0.26 -11.58 -0.16
N CYS A 377 -0.58 -10.96 -1.28
CA CYS A 377 -1.90 -10.97 -1.88
C CYS A 377 -1.84 -11.82 -3.14
N SER A 378 -2.87 -12.63 -3.37
CA SER A 378 -3.10 -13.24 -4.66
C SER A 378 -4.37 -12.73 -5.32
N VAL A 379 -4.28 -12.48 -6.63
CA VAL A 379 -5.41 -12.12 -7.50
C VAL A 379 -5.44 -13.05 -8.72
N PRO A 380 -6.61 -13.36 -9.30
CA PRO A 380 -6.70 -14.29 -10.42
C PRO A 380 -6.03 -13.72 -11.67
N SER A 381 -5.66 -14.56 -12.64
CA SER A 381 -5.17 -14.05 -13.93
C SER A 381 -6.27 -13.30 -14.69
N LEU A 382 -5.88 -12.39 -15.58
CA LEU A 382 -6.83 -11.71 -16.46
C LEU A 382 -7.40 -12.73 -17.46
N PRO A 383 -8.73 -12.85 -17.62
CA PRO A 383 -9.33 -13.67 -18.68
C PRO A 383 -8.95 -13.13 -20.06
N THR A 384 -8.54 -14.01 -20.97
CA THR A 384 -8.12 -13.63 -22.33
C THR A 384 -8.77 -14.48 -23.43
N ASP A 385 -9.75 -15.31 -23.09
CA ASP A 385 -10.28 -16.34 -24.00
C ASP A 385 -11.35 -15.81 -24.97
N ASN A 386 -11.93 -14.66 -24.68
CA ASN A 386 -13.02 -14.06 -25.47
C ASN A 386 -12.64 -12.61 -25.87
N PRO A 387 -11.85 -12.42 -26.94
CA PRO A 387 -11.44 -11.10 -27.41
C PRO A 387 -12.61 -10.37 -28.08
N VAL A 388 -12.70 -9.05 -27.83
CA VAL A 388 -13.70 -8.16 -28.42
C VAL A 388 -13.07 -7.13 -29.33
N LEU A 389 -11.96 -6.53 -28.90
CA LEU A 389 -11.09 -5.71 -29.75
C LEU A 389 -9.71 -6.34 -29.79
N PHE A 390 -9.18 -6.61 -30.97
CA PHE A 390 -7.92 -7.33 -31.12
C PHE A 390 -7.17 -6.88 -32.39
N PRO A 391 -5.84 -7.15 -32.46
CA PRO A 391 -5.05 -6.83 -33.64
C PRO A 391 -5.63 -7.46 -34.91
N GLY A 392 -5.78 -6.67 -35.97
CA GLY A 392 -6.44 -7.05 -37.21
C GLY A 392 -7.80 -6.38 -37.42
N MET A 393 -8.37 -5.74 -36.39
CA MET A 393 -9.55 -4.89 -36.54
C MET A 393 -9.14 -3.46 -36.92
N PRO A 394 -9.62 -2.89 -38.04
CA PRO A 394 -9.12 -1.60 -38.55
C PRO A 394 -9.16 -0.45 -37.55
N ALA A 395 -10.27 -0.30 -36.81
CA ALA A 395 -10.43 0.78 -35.83
C ALA A 395 -9.52 0.61 -34.61
N PHE A 396 -9.29 -0.63 -34.18
CA PHE A 396 -8.38 -0.96 -33.08
C PHE A 396 -6.92 -0.78 -33.50
N ASP A 397 -6.54 -1.26 -34.69
CA ASP A 397 -5.19 -1.14 -35.22
C ASP A 397 -4.81 0.34 -35.43
N ALA A 398 -5.72 1.15 -35.99
CA ALA A 398 -5.50 2.59 -36.13
C ALA A 398 -5.21 3.26 -34.78
N TYR A 399 -5.98 2.93 -33.74
CA TYR A 399 -5.72 3.43 -32.39
C TYR A 399 -4.41 2.88 -31.82
N SER A 400 -4.15 1.58 -31.95
CA SER A 400 -2.94 0.95 -31.42
C SER A 400 -1.67 1.49 -32.07
N ASP A 401 -1.72 1.84 -33.35
CA ASP A 401 -0.58 2.39 -34.08
C ASP A 401 -0.30 3.85 -33.68
N ASP A 402 -1.34 4.66 -33.51
CA ASP A 402 -1.21 6.02 -33.00
C ASP A 402 -0.67 6.01 -31.56
N TRP A 403 -1.27 5.18 -30.69
CA TRP A 403 -0.83 4.98 -29.32
C TRP A 403 0.64 4.52 -29.25
N ARG A 404 1.02 3.51 -30.05
CA ARG A 404 2.41 3.02 -30.16
C ARG A 404 3.35 4.15 -30.56
N ARG A 405 3.01 4.89 -31.61
CA ARG A 405 3.82 6.01 -32.12
C ARG A 405 4.02 7.07 -31.04
N GLN A 406 2.95 7.44 -30.33
CA GLN A 406 2.99 8.46 -29.30
C GLN A 406 3.91 8.06 -28.14
N ILE A 407 3.81 6.83 -27.62
CA ILE A 407 4.60 6.44 -26.44
C ILE A 407 6.02 6.00 -26.78
N SER A 408 6.26 5.59 -28.03
CA SER A 408 7.62 5.35 -28.54
C SER A 408 8.37 6.63 -28.89
N SER A 409 7.69 7.78 -28.96
CA SER A 409 8.35 9.05 -29.27
C SER A 409 9.42 9.41 -28.24
N GLU A 410 10.47 10.07 -28.72
CA GLU A 410 11.59 10.49 -27.89
C GLU A 410 11.19 11.64 -26.96
N GLY A 411 11.63 11.56 -25.71
CA GLY A 411 11.39 12.59 -24.70
C GLY A 411 12.56 12.72 -23.74
N SER A 412 12.81 13.94 -23.24
CA SER A 412 13.83 14.21 -22.23
C SER A 412 13.54 13.51 -20.89
N ALA A 413 12.27 13.23 -20.62
CA ALA A 413 11.78 12.43 -19.50
C ALA A 413 10.92 11.27 -20.03
N ASN A 414 10.82 10.19 -19.25
CA ASN A 414 10.00 9.03 -19.58
C ASN A 414 8.49 9.28 -19.47
N VAL A 415 8.08 10.43 -18.95
CA VAL A 415 6.68 10.83 -18.81
C VAL A 415 6.54 12.32 -19.05
N THR A 416 5.48 12.73 -19.74
CA THR A 416 5.16 14.13 -19.94
C THR A 416 4.75 14.80 -18.62
N PRO A 417 4.99 16.12 -18.46
CA PRO A 417 4.54 16.86 -17.28
C PRO A 417 3.04 16.70 -17.03
N GLU A 418 2.64 16.73 -15.76
CA GLU A 418 1.21 16.73 -15.41
C GLU A 418 0.55 18.06 -15.75
N PRO A 419 -0.70 18.05 -16.24
CA PRO A 419 -1.44 19.28 -16.50
C PRO A 419 -1.75 20.00 -15.19
N LEU A 420 -1.75 21.33 -15.20
CA LEU A 420 -1.93 22.17 -14.00
C LEU A 420 -3.27 21.90 -13.28
N ILE A 421 -4.29 21.47 -14.00
CA ILE A 421 -5.60 21.12 -13.45
C ILE A 421 -5.53 19.98 -12.42
N ARG A 422 -4.49 19.11 -12.45
CA ARG A 422 -4.25 18.11 -11.39
C ARG A 422 -4.00 18.74 -10.03
N LYS A 423 -3.25 19.86 -9.98
CA LYS A 423 -3.03 20.61 -8.75
C LYS A 423 -4.34 21.21 -8.25
N MET A 424 -5.14 21.78 -9.16
CA MET A 424 -6.47 22.30 -8.82
C MET A 424 -7.39 21.20 -8.25
N PHE A 425 -7.39 20.01 -8.85
CA PHE A 425 -8.14 18.85 -8.34
C PHE A 425 -7.68 18.41 -6.95
N THR A 426 -6.37 18.42 -6.69
CA THR A 426 -5.82 18.04 -5.39
C THR A 426 -6.31 18.98 -4.29
N GLU A 427 -6.23 20.29 -4.51
CA GLU A 427 -6.73 21.29 -3.56
C GLU A 427 -8.25 21.19 -3.41
N PHE A 428 -8.98 21.01 -4.51
CA PHE A 428 -10.44 20.81 -4.48
C PHE A 428 -10.82 19.59 -3.63
N ARG A 429 -10.13 18.46 -3.79
CA ARG A 429 -10.38 17.24 -3.02
C ARG A 429 -10.10 17.46 -1.53
N ASN A 430 -8.99 18.11 -1.19
CA ASN A 430 -8.64 18.40 0.19
C ASN A 430 -9.72 19.26 0.85
N PHE A 431 -10.09 20.37 0.19
CA PHE A 431 -11.17 21.24 0.63
C PHE A 431 -12.51 20.51 0.77
N TYR A 432 -12.89 19.69 -0.22
CA TYR A 432 -14.13 18.89 -0.16
C TYR A 432 -14.13 17.93 1.02
N THR A 433 -12.99 17.28 1.30
CA THR A 433 -12.88 16.29 2.39
C THR A 433 -13.07 16.95 3.75
N GLU A 434 -12.46 18.12 3.96
CA GLU A 434 -12.66 18.91 5.19
C GLU A 434 -14.09 19.46 5.27
N LEU A 435 -14.62 20.00 4.17
CA LEU A 435 -15.97 20.56 4.11
C LEU A 435 -17.03 19.51 4.41
N ALA A 436 -16.87 18.27 3.93
CA ALA A 436 -17.80 17.17 4.19
C ALA A 436 -17.96 16.86 5.69
N GLY A 437 -16.92 17.13 6.50
CA GLY A 437 -16.98 17.01 7.96
C GLY A 437 -17.84 18.09 8.63
N HIS A 438 -17.99 19.27 8.01
CA HIS A 438 -18.77 20.39 8.54
C HIS A 438 -20.16 20.51 7.91
N VAL A 439 -20.29 20.15 6.64
CA VAL A 439 -21.50 20.30 5.82
C VAL A 439 -21.83 18.93 5.19
N PRO A 440 -22.55 18.04 5.91
CA PRO A 440 -22.90 16.72 5.40
C PRO A 440 -23.66 16.76 4.07
N ASP A 441 -24.40 17.84 3.80
CA ASP A 441 -25.20 18.02 2.59
C ASP A 441 -24.40 17.88 1.28
N VAL A 442 -23.10 18.17 1.30
CA VAL A 442 -22.24 18.02 0.12
C VAL A 442 -22.04 16.56 -0.29
N THR A 443 -22.33 15.62 0.61
CA THR A 443 -22.20 14.16 0.41
C THR A 443 -23.50 13.48 -0.02
N PHE A 444 -24.64 14.20 -0.07
CA PHE A 444 -25.92 13.59 -0.47
C PHE A 444 -25.98 13.18 -1.94
N LYS A 445 -25.11 13.72 -2.79
CA LYS A 445 -25.00 13.30 -4.19
C LYS A 445 -24.23 11.98 -4.27
N THR A 446 -24.71 11.04 -5.07
CA THR A 446 -24.11 9.72 -5.25
C THR A 446 -23.65 9.48 -6.69
N GLY A 447 -22.77 8.49 -6.90
CA GLY A 447 -22.28 8.09 -8.22
C GLY A 447 -21.63 9.22 -9.01
N ARG A 448 -21.93 9.29 -10.32
CA ARG A 448 -21.43 10.32 -11.23
C ARG A 448 -21.82 11.75 -10.86
N HIS A 449 -22.83 11.93 -10.00
CA HIS A 449 -23.31 13.25 -9.60
C HIS A 449 -22.50 13.84 -8.43
N THR A 450 -21.61 13.07 -7.80
CA THR A 450 -20.73 13.55 -6.72
C THR A 450 -19.83 14.68 -7.21
N PHE A 451 -19.47 15.59 -6.29
CA PHE A 451 -18.55 16.68 -6.57
C PHE A 451 -17.17 16.18 -7.01
N LEU A 452 -16.64 15.17 -6.32
CA LEU A 452 -15.34 14.59 -6.63
C LEU A 452 -15.33 13.93 -8.01
N HIS A 453 -16.36 13.17 -8.38
CA HIS A 453 -16.42 12.56 -9.70
C HIS A 453 -16.51 13.61 -10.81
N ARG A 454 -17.42 14.58 -10.72
CA ARG A 454 -17.55 15.65 -11.73
C ARG A 454 -16.24 16.43 -11.88
N ALA A 455 -15.58 16.76 -10.77
CA ALA A 455 -14.28 17.44 -10.80
C ALA A 455 -13.19 16.56 -11.42
N ARG A 456 -13.27 15.24 -11.25
CA ARG A 456 -12.36 14.27 -11.88
C ARG A 456 -12.59 14.20 -13.39
N VAL A 457 -13.84 14.14 -13.86
CA VAL A 457 -14.17 14.19 -15.29
C VAL A 457 -13.60 15.45 -15.93
N ALA A 458 -13.86 16.62 -15.33
CA ALA A 458 -13.34 17.91 -15.82
C ALA A 458 -11.80 17.97 -15.82
N ARG A 459 -11.14 17.40 -14.80
CA ARG A 459 -9.67 17.28 -14.74
C ARG A 459 -9.12 16.51 -15.94
N GLU A 460 -9.78 15.44 -16.35
CA GLU A 460 -9.29 14.55 -17.40
C GLU A 460 -9.59 15.02 -18.81
N GLN A 461 -10.64 15.83 -18.98
CA GLN A 461 -10.91 16.55 -20.22
C GLN A 461 -10.15 17.88 -20.31
N GLU A 462 -9.35 18.20 -19.28
CA GLU A 462 -8.71 19.51 -19.09
C GLU A 462 -9.70 20.69 -19.19
N ASP A 463 -10.97 20.46 -18.85
CA ASP A 463 -12.04 21.45 -18.90
C ASP A 463 -12.00 22.34 -17.63
N VAL A 464 -11.22 23.40 -17.73
CA VAL A 464 -11.06 24.39 -16.66
C VAL A 464 -12.36 25.12 -16.36
N ILE A 465 -13.26 25.28 -17.34
CA ILE A 465 -14.52 26.02 -17.17
C ILE A 465 -15.49 25.18 -16.34
N ALA A 466 -15.71 23.92 -16.72
CA ALA A 466 -16.53 22.99 -15.95
C ALA A 466 -15.97 22.81 -14.54
N PHE A 467 -14.64 22.66 -14.40
CA PHE A 467 -14.01 22.55 -13.10
C PHE A 467 -14.29 23.76 -12.19
N ARG A 468 -14.18 24.98 -12.74
CA ARG A 468 -14.46 26.23 -11.98
C ARG A 468 -15.93 26.35 -11.61
N ALA A 469 -16.85 25.88 -12.45
CA ALA A 469 -18.28 25.85 -12.14
C ALA A 469 -18.59 24.91 -10.97
N ILE A 470 -17.99 23.71 -10.96
CA ILE A 470 -18.12 22.73 -9.86
C ILE A 470 -17.56 23.32 -8.56
N ARG A 471 -16.40 23.99 -8.63
CA ARG A 471 -15.82 24.71 -7.49
C ARG A 471 -16.74 25.79 -6.95
N ALA A 472 -17.31 26.63 -7.82
CA ALA A 472 -18.23 27.69 -7.40
C ALA A 472 -19.48 27.11 -6.73
N GLU A 473 -20.01 26.02 -7.27
CA GLU A 473 -21.13 25.28 -6.67
C GLU A 473 -20.79 24.78 -5.26
N LEU A 474 -19.60 24.20 -5.05
CA LEU A 474 -19.15 23.73 -3.74
C LEU A 474 -18.95 24.88 -2.75
N LEU A 475 -18.36 26.00 -3.18
CA LEU A 475 -18.20 27.20 -2.35
C LEU A 475 -19.54 27.79 -1.91
N ARG A 476 -20.59 27.66 -2.73
CA ARG A 476 -21.94 28.08 -2.34
C ARG A 476 -22.44 27.34 -1.11
N TYR A 477 -22.17 26.02 -0.99
CA TYR A 477 -22.54 25.26 0.21
C TYR A 477 -21.84 25.80 1.46
N TRP A 478 -20.55 26.13 1.36
CA TRP A 478 -19.81 26.73 2.47
C TRP A 478 -20.39 28.09 2.90
N HIS A 479 -20.68 28.97 1.93
CA HIS A 479 -21.29 30.27 2.23
C HIS A 479 -22.69 30.12 2.86
N THR A 480 -23.52 29.21 2.36
CA THR A 480 -24.84 28.93 2.95
C THR A 480 -24.72 28.37 4.38
N TYR A 481 -23.75 27.49 4.63
CA TYR A 481 -23.47 26.99 5.97
C TYR A 481 -23.08 28.12 6.93
N LEU A 482 -22.16 29.01 6.53
CA LEU A 482 -21.75 30.14 7.36
C LEU A 482 -22.90 31.08 7.72
N GLU A 483 -23.81 31.38 6.78
CA GLU A 483 -24.98 32.21 7.07
C GLU A 483 -25.96 31.53 8.03
N ASN A 484 -26.13 30.20 7.91
CA ASN A 484 -26.92 29.42 8.87
C ASN A 484 -26.31 29.42 10.28
N GLU A 485 -24.99 29.25 10.40
CA GLU A 485 -24.30 29.30 11.70
C GLU A 485 -24.39 30.68 12.35
N LYS A 486 -24.22 31.76 11.57
CA LYS A 486 -24.44 33.14 12.04
C LYS A 486 -25.86 33.34 12.55
N ARG A 487 -26.87 32.81 11.83
CA ARG A 487 -28.27 32.88 12.24
C ARG A 487 -28.50 32.13 13.55
N LYS A 488 -28.00 30.90 13.69
CA LYS A 488 -28.11 30.11 14.94
C LYS A 488 -27.47 30.85 16.12
N LYS A 489 -26.27 31.41 15.93
CA LYS A 489 -25.59 32.21 16.95
C LYS A 489 -26.44 33.40 17.39
N ARG A 490 -26.99 34.17 16.44
CA ARG A 490 -27.89 35.30 16.75
C ARG A 490 -29.12 34.83 17.53
N THR A 491 -29.77 33.75 17.10
CA THR A 491 -30.92 33.18 17.79
C THR A 491 -30.59 32.76 19.24
N MET A 492 -29.45 32.11 19.46
CA MET A 492 -29.01 31.74 20.81
C MET A 492 -28.67 32.96 21.66
N GLN A 493 -28.01 33.98 21.09
CA GLN A 493 -27.72 35.23 21.80
C GLN A 493 -29.00 35.90 22.29
N THR A 494 -30.03 35.99 21.43
CA THR A 494 -31.34 36.52 21.82
C THR A 494 -31.98 35.71 22.94
N ARG A 495 -31.85 34.37 22.92
CA ARG A 495 -32.36 33.51 23.99
C ARG A 495 -31.61 33.71 25.31
N ILE A 496 -30.28 33.88 25.26
CA ILE A 496 -29.46 34.15 26.44
C ILE A 496 -29.84 35.49 27.06
N VAL A 497 -29.96 36.55 26.24
CA VAL A 497 -30.40 37.87 26.73
C VAL A 497 -31.76 37.74 27.42
N ARG A 498 -32.73 37.06 26.79
CA ARG A 498 -34.05 36.84 27.39
C ARG A 498 -33.99 36.03 28.70
N PHE A 499 -33.11 35.03 28.77
CA PHE A 499 -32.92 34.22 29.97
C PHE A 499 -32.34 35.05 31.12
N LEU A 500 -31.33 35.89 30.84
CA LEU A 500 -30.75 36.80 31.82
C LEU A 500 -31.74 37.89 32.25
N GLU A 501 -32.55 38.42 31.33
CA GLU A 501 -33.62 39.36 31.66
C GLU A 501 -34.68 38.72 32.57
N SER A 502 -34.99 37.43 32.37
CA SER A 502 -35.90 36.69 33.24
C SER A 502 -35.29 36.29 34.60
N ASP A 503 -33.96 36.38 34.73
CA ASP A 503 -33.22 36.16 35.98
C ASP A 503 -33.19 37.43 36.84
N THR A 504 -34.32 38.15 36.88
CA THR A 504 -34.56 39.25 37.81
C THR A 504 -35.39 38.72 38.96
N TYR A 505 -34.70 38.26 40.01
CA TYR A 505 -35.34 37.90 41.27
C TYR A 505 -35.60 39.16 42.10
N PRO A 506 -36.79 39.36 42.69
CA PRO A 506 -37.05 40.54 43.51
C PRO A 506 -36.10 40.59 44.72
N SER A 507 -35.34 41.69 44.86
CA SER A 507 -34.33 41.85 45.91
C SER A 507 -34.90 41.71 47.33
N HIS A 508 -36.16 42.09 47.54
CA HIS A 508 -36.84 42.01 48.84
C HIS A 508 -37.05 40.57 49.37
N ILE A 509 -36.99 39.53 48.51
CA ILE A 509 -37.19 38.14 48.95
C ILE A 509 -35.89 37.54 49.55
N TRP A 510 -34.73 38.10 49.21
CA TRP A 510 -33.43 37.67 49.76
C TRP A 510 -32.88 38.65 50.81
N GLU A 511 -33.23 39.95 50.74
CA GLU A 511 -32.83 40.94 51.75
C GLU A 511 -33.58 40.77 53.09
N GLU A 512 -34.77 40.15 53.11
CA GLU A 512 -35.49 39.87 54.37
C GLU A 512 -34.87 38.73 55.20
N GLN A 513 -34.02 37.88 54.60
CA GLN A 513 -33.35 36.80 55.35
C GLN A 513 -32.12 37.25 56.14
N ASP A 514 -31.50 38.38 55.78
CA ASP A 514 -30.39 38.96 56.55
C ASP A 514 -30.88 39.87 57.70
N ALA A 515 -32.16 40.24 57.72
CA ALA A 515 -32.72 41.17 58.71
C ALA A 515 -33.28 40.49 59.98
N THR A 516 -33.28 39.15 60.08
CA THR A 516 -33.87 38.41 61.23
C THR A 516 -32.92 37.52 62.05
N GLN A 517 -31.60 37.62 61.87
CA GLN A 517 -30.64 36.99 62.79
C GLN A 517 -29.97 38.00 63.75
N GLN A 518 -30.65 38.16 64.89
CA GLN A 518 -30.10 38.23 66.25
C GLN A 518 -29.12 39.38 66.65
N ASP A 519 -29.70 40.35 67.36
CA ASP A 519 -29.09 40.99 68.54
C ASP A 519 -28.88 39.96 69.67
N GLU A 520 -27.63 39.62 69.99
CA GLU A 520 -27.04 39.52 71.35
C GLU A 520 -25.55 39.10 71.26
N PRO A 521 -24.68 39.52 72.21
CA PRO A 521 -23.36 40.05 71.86
C PRO A 521 -22.18 39.21 72.37
N LEU A 522 -21.11 39.09 71.56
CA LEU A 522 -19.74 38.76 72.02
C LEU A 522 -18.68 39.44 71.13
N PRO A 523 -17.45 39.64 71.62
CA PRO A 523 -16.69 40.87 71.41
C PRO A 523 -15.53 40.72 70.41
N GLY A 524 -15.17 41.83 69.77
CA GLY A 524 -13.85 41.97 69.12
C GLY A 524 -13.88 41.86 67.60
N SER A 525 -14.13 43.01 66.98
CA SER A 525 -13.78 43.36 65.60
C SER A 525 -12.44 42.77 65.11
N SER A 526 -12.47 41.96 64.05
CA SER A 526 -11.80 42.24 62.77
C SER A 526 -11.81 41.03 61.84
N SER A 527 -12.63 41.07 60.79
CA SER A 527 -12.45 40.22 59.61
C SER A 527 -13.04 40.89 58.37
N GLN A 528 -12.43 42.01 57.97
CA GLN A 528 -12.32 42.30 56.55
C GLN A 528 -11.06 41.60 56.05
N SER A 529 -11.21 40.47 55.37
CA SER A 529 -10.17 39.98 54.48
C SER A 529 -10.62 40.21 53.05
N PRO A 530 -9.89 41.01 52.27
CA PRO A 530 -9.96 40.97 50.82
C PRO A 530 -9.21 39.71 50.37
N VAL A 531 -9.85 38.84 49.59
CA VAL A 531 -9.10 37.80 48.87
C VAL A 531 -8.39 38.49 47.72
N VAL A 532 -7.17 38.93 48.00
CA VAL A 532 -6.14 39.27 47.01
C VAL A 532 -5.73 37.95 46.36
N LEU A 533 -6.01 37.81 45.06
CA LEU A 533 -5.48 36.71 44.26
C LEU A 533 -3.97 36.92 44.11
N ASP A 534 -3.19 36.02 44.70
CA ASP A 534 -1.73 36.01 44.60
C ASP A 534 -1.28 35.52 43.21
N SER A 535 -0.62 36.42 42.48
CA SER A 535 -0.11 36.21 41.12
C SER A 535 0.97 35.12 41.06
N GLU A 536 1.64 34.80 42.18
CA GLU A 536 2.70 33.77 42.20
C GLU A 536 2.13 32.34 42.22
N THR A 537 0.91 32.14 42.73
CA THR A 537 0.26 30.83 42.74
C THR A 537 -0.22 30.42 41.35
N ILE A 538 -0.73 31.37 40.56
CA ILE A 538 -1.20 31.14 39.18
C ILE A 538 -0.04 30.81 38.22
N ALA A 539 1.15 31.37 38.48
CA ALA A 539 2.36 31.07 37.70
C ALA A 539 2.94 29.67 37.98
N ARG A 540 2.67 29.08 39.15
CA ARG A 540 3.11 27.72 39.51
C ARG A 540 2.27 26.62 38.85
N GLU A 541 1.02 26.89 38.53
CA GLU A 541 0.09 25.90 37.95
C GLU A 541 0.12 25.82 36.42
N GLY A 542 1.01 26.59 35.77
CA GLY A 542 1.42 26.34 34.38
C GLY A 542 0.31 26.50 33.34
N ILE A 543 -0.66 27.39 33.57
CA ILE A 543 -1.71 27.71 32.59
C ILE A 543 -1.21 28.86 31.69
N PRO A 544 -0.85 28.61 30.42
CA PRO A 544 -0.41 29.67 29.52
C PRO A 544 -1.60 30.50 29.03
N MET A 545 -1.64 31.77 29.43
CA MET A 545 -2.50 32.81 28.88
C MET A 545 -1.74 33.53 27.75
N THR A 546 -2.01 33.19 26.49
CA THR A 546 -1.60 34.05 25.35
C THR A 546 -2.82 34.82 24.86
N GLY A 547 -2.89 36.08 25.28
CA GLY A 547 -3.78 37.09 24.72
C GLY A 547 -3.23 37.63 23.39
N ASN A 548 -4.14 37.88 22.46
CA ASN A 548 -3.88 38.70 21.28
C ASN A 548 -3.67 40.15 21.71
N SER A 549 -2.60 40.76 21.21
CA SER A 549 -2.41 42.21 21.18
C SER A 549 -2.60 42.69 19.73
N VAL A 550 -3.15 43.90 19.64
CA VAL A 550 -3.52 44.71 18.46
C VAL A 550 -2.47 44.76 17.37
#